data_AF-A0A522Q4M7-F1
#
_entry.id   AF-A0A522Q4M7-F1
#
_cell.length_a   1.000
_cell.length_b   1.000
_cell.length_c   1.000
_cell.angle_alpha   90.00
_cell.angle_beta   90.00
_cell.angle_gamma   90.00
#
_symmetry.space_group_name_H-M   'P 1'
#
loop_
_entity.id
_entity.type
_entity.pdbx_description
1 polymer ?
#
loop_
_entity_poly.entity_id
_entity_poly.type
_entity_poly.pdbx_seq_one_letter_code
_entity_poly.pdbx_strand_id
1 'polypeptide(L)'
;GRVVALCAQSLESVRILFNSANRQYPNGLANSSGVLGHYLMDHLWVAAGASAEFAELGDKPSLDGPNRPDGIYVVRFRNTEHGPRSKKFLRGYGYQGRGGADFNWQAPGFGEAFKKAVTDPNITVRISSFGECLARWDNYVEIDPNVADTYGIPVLRIHMSFGDNERAMIPDMADAAVQMMEAAGGRNIQPFTVPDRQPGYGIHEVGVARMGSDQKKSVINQFQQCHDVPNLMVLDGAAFASSACQNPTLTIMALCVRSCDHLMQEMKRGNV
;
A
#
# COMPACT_ATOMS: atom_id res chain seq x y z
N GLY A 1 -27.32 17.49 12.21
CA GLY A 1 -26.46 18.43 12.98
C GLY A 1 -25.26 18.87 12.15
N ARG A 2 -24.17 19.36 12.78
CA ARG A 2 -22.87 19.53 12.08
C ARG A 2 -22.10 18.20 12.12
N VAL A 3 -21.53 17.78 10.99
CA VAL A 3 -20.74 16.55 10.84
C VAL A 3 -19.25 16.90 10.83
N VAL A 4 -18.43 16.03 11.44
CA VAL A 4 -16.97 16.10 11.38
C VAL A 4 -16.45 14.91 10.58
N ALA A 5 -15.61 15.15 9.58
CA ALA A 5 -14.96 14.11 8.80
C ALA A 5 -13.44 14.22 8.93
N LEU A 6 -12.81 13.14 9.39
CA LEU A 6 -11.35 13.01 9.42
C LEU A 6 -10.87 12.43 8.10
N CYS A 7 -10.06 13.21 7.39
CA CYS A 7 -9.47 12.87 6.09
C CYS A 7 -7.96 13.21 6.10
N ALA A 8 -7.30 13.04 7.23
CA ALA A 8 -5.99 13.61 7.49
C ALA A 8 -4.80 12.74 7.05
N GLN A 9 -5.06 11.59 6.40
CA GLN A 9 -4.17 10.42 6.25
C GLN A 9 -4.33 9.45 7.43
N SER A 10 -4.17 8.14 7.15
CA SER A 10 -4.51 7.05 8.07
C SER A 10 -3.95 7.21 9.49
N LEU A 11 -2.67 7.56 9.59
CA LEU A 11 -1.97 7.71 10.87
C LEU A 11 -2.37 9.03 11.54
N GLU A 12 -2.41 10.13 10.79
CA GLU A 12 -2.76 11.44 11.36
C GLU A 12 -4.22 11.53 11.82
N SER A 13 -5.17 10.90 11.12
CA SER A 13 -6.56 10.83 11.58
C SER A 13 -6.68 10.09 12.91
N VAL A 14 -5.94 8.99 13.08
CA VAL A 14 -5.89 8.26 14.35
C VAL A 14 -5.15 9.04 15.43
N ARG A 15 -4.08 9.76 15.08
CA ARG A 15 -3.38 10.66 15.99
C ARG A 15 -4.29 11.77 16.51
N ILE A 16 -5.14 12.35 15.67
CA ILE A 16 -6.17 13.33 16.08
C ILE A 16 -7.14 12.68 17.06
N LEU A 17 -7.61 11.46 16.80
CA LEU A 17 -8.52 10.73 17.68
C LEU A 17 -7.90 10.45 19.05
N PHE A 18 -6.64 9.98 19.09
CA PHE A 18 -5.92 9.78 20.35
C PHE A 18 -5.74 11.07 21.14
N ASN A 19 -5.33 12.16 20.48
CA ASN A 19 -5.19 13.48 21.12
C ASN A 19 -6.54 14.13 21.48
N SER A 20 -7.67 13.55 21.06
CA SER A 20 -9.03 13.98 21.41
C SER A 20 -9.61 13.23 22.63
N ALA A 21 -8.75 12.64 23.46
CA ALA A 21 -9.15 11.94 24.67
C ALA A 21 -9.93 12.87 25.63
N ASN A 22 -10.91 12.30 26.33
CA ASN A 22 -11.74 13.03 27.30
C ASN A 22 -12.22 12.08 28.41
N ARG A 23 -13.06 12.59 29.34
CA ARG A 23 -13.55 11.79 30.47
C ARG A 23 -14.31 10.52 30.06
N GLN A 24 -15.05 10.56 28.96
CA GLN A 24 -15.80 9.41 28.44
C GLN A 24 -14.89 8.47 27.64
N TYR A 25 -13.92 9.03 26.92
CA TYR A 25 -12.98 8.29 26.08
C TYR A 25 -11.53 8.60 26.49
N PRO A 26 -11.05 8.04 27.62
CA PRO A 26 -9.75 8.42 28.19
C PRO A 26 -8.56 7.97 27.34
N ASN A 27 -8.75 6.99 26.46
CA ASN A 27 -7.71 6.43 25.58
C ASN A 27 -7.86 6.90 24.13
N GLY A 28 -8.47 8.06 23.91
CA GLY A 28 -8.76 8.63 22.58
C GLY A 28 -10.23 8.53 22.20
N LEU A 29 -10.74 9.56 21.52
CA LEU A 29 -12.11 9.60 21.01
C LEU A 29 -12.37 8.44 20.05
N ALA A 30 -13.59 7.89 20.05
CA ALA A 30 -13.96 6.74 19.22
C ALA A 30 -13.25 5.42 19.55
N ASN A 31 -12.65 5.32 20.75
CA ASN A 31 -11.89 4.15 21.18
C ASN A 31 -12.57 3.31 22.27
N SER A 32 -13.92 3.23 22.30
CA SER A 32 -14.61 2.37 23.28
C SER A 32 -14.28 0.88 23.13
N SER A 33 -13.93 0.45 21.92
CA SER A 33 -13.57 -0.92 21.59
C SER A 33 -12.12 -1.28 21.95
N GLY A 34 -11.27 -0.29 22.18
CA GLY A 34 -9.82 -0.48 22.31
C GLY A 34 -9.13 -0.85 20.98
N VAL A 35 -9.82 -0.77 19.85
CA VAL A 35 -9.31 -1.17 18.53
C VAL A 35 -8.58 -0.04 17.81
N LEU A 36 -8.82 1.22 18.20
CA LEU A 36 -8.17 2.37 17.57
C LEU A 36 -6.64 2.23 17.67
N GLY A 37 -5.97 2.42 16.54
CA GLY A 37 -4.52 2.26 16.41
C GLY A 37 -4.06 0.84 16.07
N HIS A 38 -4.88 -0.19 16.22
CA HIS A 38 -4.49 -1.58 15.93
C HIS A 38 -4.73 -1.98 14.46
N TYR A 39 -4.13 -3.09 14.05
CA TYR A 39 -4.24 -3.65 12.70
C TYR A 39 -3.60 -2.78 11.62
N LEU A 40 -2.54 -2.06 11.98
CA LEU A 40 -1.74 -1.31 11.02
C LEU A 40 -1.19 -2.26 9.95
N MET A 41 -1.45 -1.91 8.70
CA MET A 41 -0.93 -2.60 7.51
C MET A 41 -0.21 -1.60 6.63
N ASP A 42 0.82 -2.07 5.93
CA ASP A 42 1.50 -1.43 4.82
C ASP A 42 1.87 -2.54 3.82
N HIS A 43 2.04 -2.22 2.56
CA HIS A 43 2.40 -3.23 1.57
C HIS A 43 3.80 -3.79 1.83
N LEU A 44 3.98 -5.10 1.58
CA LEU A 44 5.31 -5.66 1.37
C LEU A 44 5.83 -5.15 0.01
N TRP A 45 6.30 -3.91 0.02
CA TRP A 45 6.58 -3.08 -1.16
C TRP A 45 7.94 -3.40 -1.76
N VAL A 46 7.97 -3.70 -3.06
CA VAL A 46 9.19 -3.90 -3.86
C VAL A 46 10.17 -4.83 -3.12
N ALA A 47 9.63 -5.91 -2.57
CA ALA A 47 10.40 -6.91 -1.83
C ALA A 47 11.00 -7.97 -2.75
N ALA A 48 10.49 -8.11 -3.97
CA ALA A 48 11.11 -8.90 -5.03
C ALA A 48 10.61 -8.47 -6.42
N GLY A 49 11.19 -9.05 -7.45
CA GLY A 49 10.79 -8.84 -8.83
C GLY A 49 11.86 -9.30 -9.80
N ALA A 50 11.73 -8.88 -11.06
CA ALA A 50 12.74 -9.14 -12.08
C ALA A 50 12.76 -8.01 -13.12
N SER A 51 13.90 -7.85 -13.77
CA SER A 51 14.04 -7.11 -15.02
C SER A 51 14.56 -8.01 -16.12
N ALA A 52 14.17 -7.77 -17.36
CA ALA A 52 14.68 -8.49 -18.52
C ALA A 52 14.78 -7.58 -19.75
N GLU A 53 15.63 -7.97 -20.68
CA GLU A 53 15.85 -7.30 -21.96
C GLU A 53 14.91 -7.84 -23.04
N PHE A 54 14.38 -6.94 -23.87
CA PHE A 54 13.44 -7.24 -24.94
C PHE A 54 13.84 -6.51 -26.23
N ALA A 55 15.00 -6.88 -26.79
CA ALA A 55 15.56 -6.25 -27.99
C ALA A 55 14.60 -6.25 -29.21
N GLU A 56 13.67 -7.21 -29.27
CA GLU A 56 12.73 -7.37 -30.39
C GLU A 56 11.60 -6.32 -30.43
N LEU A 57 11.40 -5.55 -29.35
CA LEU A 57 10.37 -4.51 -29.30
C LEU A 57 10.71 -3.25 -30.11
N GLY A 58 11.96 -3.12 -30.59
CA GLY A 58 12.36 -2.17 -31.65
C GLY A 58 12.25 -0.67 -31.32
N ASP A 59 12.11 -0.29 -30.06
CA ASP A 59 11.98 1.11 -29.62
C ASP A 59 13.36 1.81 -29.53
N LYS A 60 13.38 3.15 -29.60
CA LYS A 60 14.60 3.96 -29.58
C LYS A 60 14.63 4.90 -28.37
N PRO A 61 15.75 5.02 -27.66
CA PRO A 61 15.87 5.98 -26.57
C PRO A 61 15.81 7.41 -27.12
N SER A 62 15.26 8.32 -26.32
CA SER A 62 15.17 9.75 -26.65
C SER A 62 15.47 10.60 -25.43
N LEU A 63 16.20 11.70 -25.62
CA LEU A 63 16.45 12.69 -24.57
C LEU A 63 15.30 13.71 -24.46
N ASP A 64 14.54 13.90 -25.54
CA ASP A 64 13.55 14.97 -25.69
C ASP A 64 12.12 14.44 -25.92
N GLY A 65 11.95 13.12 -25.99
CA GLY A 65 10.68 12.47 -26.27
C GLY A 65 9.76 12.46 -25.05
N PRO A 66 8.43 12.44 -25.25
CA PRO A 66 7.53 12.23 -24.12
C PRO A 66 7.80 10.84 -23.53
N ASN A 67 8.29 10.81 -22.29
CA ASN A 67 8.31 9.57 -21.50
C ASN A 67 6.86 9.11 -21.37
N ARG A 68 6.46 8.05 -22.10
CA ARG A 68 5.13 7.47 -21.91
C ARG A 68 4.99 7.07 -20.44
N PRO A 69 4.06 7.67 -19.69
CA PRO A 69 3.94 7.44 -18.25
C PRO A 69 3.25 6.10 -17.93
N ASP A 70 3.02 5.26 -18.93
CA ASP A 70 2.23 4.04 -18.78
C ASP A 70 3.05 2.94 -18.11
N GLY A 71 2.48 2.40 -17.04
CA GLY A 71 2.99 1.23 -16.34
C GLY A 71 2.22 -0.04 -16.71
N ILE A 72 2.75 -1.17 -16.25
CA ILE A 72 2.09 -2.47 -16.33
C ILE A 72 1.62 -2.83 -14.93
N TYR A 73 0.40 -3.36 -14.82
CA TYR A 73 -0.10 -3.98 -13.59
C TYR A 73 -0.38 -5.46 -13.83
N VAL A 74 0.24 -6.32 -13.03
CA VAL A 74 -0.08 -7.75 -12.99
C VAL A 74 -0.92 -8.00 -11.74
N VAL A 75 -2.17 -8.39 -11.96
CA VAL A 75 -3.12 -8.67 -10.88
C VAL A 75 -2.68 -9.87 -10.03
N ARG A 76 -3.16 -9.91 -8.79
CA ARG A 76 -2.93 -11.06 -7.90
C ARG A 76 -3.41 -12.35 -8.54
N PHE A 77 -2.51 -13.32 -8.62
CA PHE A 77 -2.80 -14.66 -9.15
C PHE A 77 -2.63 -15.74 -8.08
N ARG A 78 -1.77 -15.52 -7.07
CA ARG A 78 -1.63 -16.44 -5.94
C ARG A 78 -2.84 -16.38 -5.02
N ASN A 79 -3.29 -17.55 -4.59
CA ASN A 79 -4.37 -17.73 -3.61
C ASN A 79 -5.70 -17.03 -3.96
N THR A 80 -5.99 -16.84 -5.25
CA THR A 80 -7.33 -16.47 -5.73
C THR A 80 -8.20 -17.71 -5.87
N GLU A 81 -9.52 -17.54 -6.05
CA GLU A 81 -10.49 -18.65 -6.11
C GLU A 81 -10.05 -19.78 -7.05
N HIS A 82 -9.63 -19.42 -8.27
CA HIS A 82 -9.18 -20.35 -9.32
C HIS A 82 -7.67 -20.28 -9.61
N GLY A 83 -6.91 -19.54 -8.81
CA GLY A 83 -5.48 -19.34 -9.02
C GLY A 83 -4.61 -20.38 -8.31
N PRO A 84 -3.32 -20.45 -8.68
CA PRO A 84 -2.36 -21.31 -8.00
C PRO A 84 -2.28 -20.98 -6.51
N ARG A 85 -2.23 -22.03 -5.68
CA ARG A 85 -2.18 -21.92 -4.23
C ARG A 85 -0.76 -22.04 -3.69
N SER A 86 -0.43 -21.21 -2.72
CA SER A 86 0.79 -21.38 -1.91
C SER A 86 0.41 -22.03 -0.58
N LYS A 87 1.23 -22.98 -0.12
CA LYS A 87 1.12 -23.56 1.23
C LYS A 87 1.94 -22.77 2.26
N LYS A 88 2.77 -21.82 1.82
CA LYS A 88 3.74 -21.10 2.67
C LYS A 88 3.21 -19.76 3.19
N PHE A 89 2.21 -19.19 2.53
CA PHE A 89 1.63 -17.91 2.89
C PHE A 89 0.15 -17.84 2.50
N LEU A 90 -0.58 -16.99 3.21
CA LEU A 90 -1.95 -16.57 2.94
C LEU A 90 -1.94 -15.34 2.03
N ARG A 91 -3.08 -15.08 1.38
CA ARG A 91 -3.24 -13.95 0.45
C ARG A 91 -2.22 -14.01 -0.68
N GLY A 92 -1.78 -12.90 -1.22
CA GLY A 92 -0.79 -12.92 -2.29
C GLY A 92 -0.35 -11.54 -2.67
N TYR A 93 0.15 -11.44 -3.88
CA TYR A 93 0.81 -10.25 -4.39
C TYR A 93 0.47 -10.03 -5.85
N GLY A 94 0.58 -8.78 -6.27
CA GLY A 94 0.61 -8.38 -7.68
C GLY A 94 2.00 -7.83 -8.03
N TYR A 95 2.15 -7.41 -9.28
CA TYR A 95 3.31 -6.63 -9.69
C TYR A 95 2.91 -5.32 -10.34
N GLN A 96 3.77 -4.34 -10.15
CA GLN A 96 3.78 -3.12 -10.95
C GLN A 96 5.07 -3.05 -11.73
N GLY A 97 5.04 -2.49 -12.91
CA GLY A 97 6.21 -2.45 -13.76
C GLY A 97 6.19 -1.34 -14.78
N ARG A 98 7.29 -1.24 -15.49
CA ARG A 98 7.48 -0.32 -16.61
C ARG A 98 8.37 -1.01 -17.64
N GLY A 99 8.12 -0.71 -18.90
CA GLY A 99 9.03 -0.98 -20.00
C GLY A 99 9.54 0.32 -20.62
N GLY A 100 10.72 0.28 -21.23
CA GLY A 100 11.22 1.40 -22.00
C GLY A 100 12.56 1.12 -22.67
N ALA A 101 12.83 1.87 -23.74
CA ALA A 101 14.16 1.99 -24.31
C ALA A 101 14.95 3.06 -23.54
N ASP A 102 16.15 2.71 -23.12
CA ASP A 102 17.12 3.64 -22.54
C ASP A 102 18.45 3.55 -23.31
N PHE A 103 19.28 4.57 -23.16
CA PHE A 103 20.67 4.50 -23.59
C PHE A 103 21.43 3.52 -22.70
N ASN A 104 22.45 2.88 -23.25
CA ASN A 104 23.33 2.02 -22.46
C ASN A 104 24.36 2.86 -21.69
N TRP A 105 23.91 3.55 -20.64
CA TRP A 105 24.75 4.41 -19.79
C TRP A 105 25.86 3.66 -19.04
N GLN A 106 25.79 2.33 -18.99
CA GLN A 106 26.79 1.47 -18.36
C GLN A 106 27.84 0.92 -19.36
N ALA A 107 27.79 1.35 -20.64
CA ALA A 107 28.77 0.92 -21.63
C ALA A 107 30.22 1.26 -21.19
N PRO A 108 31.16 0.31 -21.19
CA PRO A 108 32.54 0.58 -20.80
C PRO A 108 33.36 1.22 -21.94
N GLY A 109 34.48 1.85 -21.59
CA GLY A 109 35.50 2.31 -22.54
C GLY A 109 35.40 3.77 -22.97
N PHE A 110 36.07 4.11 -24.09
CA PHE A 110 36.09 5.46 -24.67
C PHE A 110 36.23 5.39 -26.20
N GLY A 111 36.05 6.52 -26.89
CA GLY A 111 36.22 6.62 -28.34
C GLY A 111 34.99 6.17 -29.14
N GLU A 112 35.18 5.79 -30.40
CA GLU A 112 34.10 5.45 -31.34
C GLU A 112 33.27 4.25 -30.88
N ALA A 113 33.92 3.19 -30.40
CA ALA A 113 33.25 2.00 -29.90
C ALA A 113 32.33 2.30 -28.70
N PHE A 114 32.79 3.13 -27.76
CA PHE A 114 31.98 3.59 -26.64
C PHE A 114 30.78 4.42 -27.09
N LYS A 115 30.98 5.38 -28.01
CA LYS A 115 29.87 6.20 -28.56
C LYS A 115 28.79 5.33 -29.19
N LYS A 116 29.18 4.29 -29.94
CA LYS A 116 28.24 3.32 -30.52
C LYS A 116 27.54 2.48 -29.45
N ALA A 117 28.27 2.03 -28.44
CA ALA A 117 27.72 1.20 -27.38
C ALA A 117 26.68 1.96 -26.52
N VAL A 118 26.94 3.23 -26.18
CA VAL A 118 26.00 4.06 -25.40
C VAL A 118 24.70 4.32 -26.17
N THR A 119 24.78 4.50 -27.49
CA THR A 119 23.61 4.77 -28.34
C THR A 119 22.88 3.51 -28.80
N ASP A 120 23.41 2.33 -28.51
CA ASP A 120 22.71 1.07 -28.75
C ASP A 120 21.51 0.96 -27.80
N PRO A 121 20.27 0.82 -28.31
CA PRO A 121 19.09 0.79 -27.47
C PRO A 121 19.11 -0.38 -26.48
N ASN A 122 18.93 -0.07 -25.20
CA ASN A 122 18.63 -1.08 -24.19
C ASN A 122 17.14 -1.04 -23.86
N ILE A 123 16.39 -2.03 -24.37
CA ILE A 123 14.95 -2.14 -24.10
C ILE A 123 14.76 -3.09 -22.92
N THR A 124 14.33 -2.55 -21.79
CA THR A 124 14.11 -3.33 -20.59
C THR A 124 12.66 -3.27 -20.14
N VAL A 125 12.17 -4.37 -19.57
CA VAL A 125 10.93 -4.39 -18.78
C VAL A 125 11.30 -4.82 -17.38
N ARG A 126 10.78 -4.09 -16.38
CA ARG A 126 10.94 -4.42 -14.97
C ARG A 126 9.58 -4.53 -14.31
N ILE A 127 9.41 -5.56 -13.49
CA ILE A 127 8.27 -5.71 -12.58
C ILE A 127 8.77 -5.81 -11.14
N SER A 128 8.02 -5.24 -10.21
CA SER A 128 8.30 -5.22 -8.77
C SER A 128 7.04 -5.58 -7.99
N SER A 129 7.20 -6.41 -6.97
CA SER A 129 6.10 -7.02 -6.23
C SER A 129 5.46 -6.07 -5.22
N PHE A 130 4.15 -6.23 -5.02
CA PHE A 130 3.38 -5.59 -3.95
C PHE A 130 2.60 -6.68 -3.24
N GLY A 131 3.02 -7.05 -2.02
CA GLY A 131 2.39 -8.10 -1.22
C GLY A 131 1.40 -7.57 -0.21
N GLU A 132 0.28 -8.28 -0.05
CA GLU A 132 -0.72 -7.99 0.99
C GLU A 132 -0.17 -8.30 2.38
N CYS A 133 -0.22 -7.31 3.28
CA CYS A 133 0.11 -7.51 4.69
C CYS A 133 -1.15 -7.88 5.48
N LEU A 134 -1.05 -8.92 6.31
CA LEU A 134 -2.16 -9.33 7.16
C LEU A 134 -2.44 -8.29 8.25
N ALA A 135 -3.73 -8.03 8.47
CA ALA A 135 -4.22 -7.22 9.58
C ALA A 135 -3.94 -7.94 10.92
N ARG A 136 -2.82 -7.62 11.56
CA ARG A 136 -2.42 -8.21 12.85
C ARG A 136 -2.61 -7.24 14.00
N TRP A 137 -3.10 -7.73 15.14
CA TRP A 137 -3.34 -6.91 16.33
C TRP A 137 -2.06 -6.27 16.87
N ASP A 138 -0.93 -6.99 16.79
CA ASP A 138 0.37 -6.56 17.28
C ASP A 138 1.10 -5.58 16.36
N ASN A 139 0.51 -5.25 15.20
CA ASN A 139 0.86 -4.06 14.44
C ASN A 139 -0.07 -2.92 14.85
N TYR A 140 0.46 -1.93 15.58
CA TYR A 140 -0.33 -0.86 16.16
C TYR A 140 0.41 0.48 16.27
N VAL A 141 -0.34 1.53 16.55
CA VAL A 141 0.17 2.87 16.86
C VAL A 141 -0.42 3.38 18.16
N GLU A 142 0.37 4.14 18.90
CA GLU A 142 -0.01 4.79 20.16
C GLU A 142 0.59 6.18 20.23
N ILE A 143 0.14 7.02 21.16
CA ILE A 143 0.80 8.31 21.40
C ILE A 143 2.13 8.10 22.12
N ASP A 144 3.17 8.76 21.64
CA ASP A 144 4.42 8.88 22.40
C ASP A 144 4.26 9.97 23.47
N PRO A 145 4.31 9.64 24.78
CA PRO A 145 4.12 10.64 25.83
C PRO A 145 5.31 11.60 25.96
N ASN A 146 6.46 11.29 25.35
CA ASN A 146 7.70 12.03 25.52
C ASN A 146 8.11 12.82 24.27
N VAL A 147 7.40 12.65 23.16
CA VAL A 147 7.76 13.25 21.88
C VAL A 147 6.56 14.01 21.32
N ALA A 148 6.80 15.28 20.99
CA ALA A 148 5.85 16.13 20.30
C ALA A 148 6.45 16.60 18.97
N ASP A 149 5.59 16.94 18.03
CA ASP A 149 6.00 17.59 16.78
C ASP A 149 6.39 19.06 16.99
N THR A 150 6.72 19.74 15.89
CA THR A 150 7.10 21.15 15.91
C THR A 150 6.00 22.10 16.42
N TYR A 151 4.76 21.64 16.55
CA TYR A 151 3.61 22.39 17.06
C TYR A 151 3.26 22.01 18.51
N GLY A 152 4.06 21.15 19.15
CA GLY A 152 3.81 20.69 20.52
C GLY A 152 2.71 19.63 20.62
N ILE A 153 2.31 19.01 19.50
CA ILE A 153 1.29 17.96 19.50
C ILE A 153 1.99 16.60 19.67
N PRO A 154 1.59 15.76 20.65
CA PRO A 154 2.17 14.42 20.81
C PRO A 154 2.12 13.59 19.51
N VAL A 155 3.25 12.96 19.16
CA VAL A 155 3.37 12.17 17.92
C VAL A 155 2.92 10.72 18.14
N LEU A 156 2.75 9.97 17.04
CA LEU A 156 2.57 8.52 17.13
C LEU A 156 3.91 7.82 17.32
N ARG A 157 3.95 6.87 18.23
CA ARG A 157 4.92 5.78 18.24
C ARG A 157 4.34 4.60 17.46
N ILE A 158 5.08 4.14 16.45
CA ILE A 158 4.63 3.11 15.52
C ILE A 158 5.29 1.78 15.85
N HIS A 159 4.47 0.74 16.04
CA HIS A 159 4.89 -0.62 16.30
C HIS A 159 4.41 -1.51 15.16
N MET A 160 5.28 -1.79 14.19
CA MET A 160 4.90 -2.60 13.04
C MET A 160 6.06 -3.49 12.58
N SER A 161 5.73 -4.73 12.22
CA SER A 161 6.67 -5.63 11.55
C SER A 161 5.97 -6.50 10.50
N PHE A 162 6.73 -6.94 9.51
CA PHE A 162 6.32 -8.04 8.63
C PHE A 162 6.61 -9.38 9.30
N GLY A 163 5.61 -10.25 9.30
CA GLY A 163 5.69 -11.59 9.89
C GLY A 163 6.15 -12.65 8.91
N ASP A 164 6.08 -13.90 9.36
CA ASP A 164 6.46 -15.07 8.56
C ASP A 164 5.65 -15.18 7.27
N ASN A 165 4.37 -14.79 7.31
CA ASN A 165 3.49 -14.76 6.14
C ASN A 165 4.06 -13.88 5.02
N GLU A 166 4.40 -12.62 5.35
CA GLU A 166 4.92 -11.67 4.38
C GLU A 166 6.32 -12.09 3.90
N ARG A 167 7.20 -12.51 4.81
CA ARG A 167 8.55 -12.98 4.46
C ARG A 167 8.52 -14.20 3.54
N ALA A 168 7.56 -15.11 3.74
CA ALA A 168 7.39 -16.30 2.91
C ALA A 168 6.93 -15.99 1.48
N MET A 169 6.35 -14.81 1.22
CA MET A 169 6.00 -14.39 -0.14
C MET A 169 7.20 -13.99 -1.00
N ILE A 170 8.26 -13.42 -0.39
CA ILE A 170 9.43 -12.85 -1.09
C ILE A 170 10.07 -13.84 -2.09
N PRO A 171 10.40 -15.09 -1.72
CA PRO A 171 10.97 -16.04 -2.69
C PRO A 171 10.00 -16.38 -3.83
N ASP A 172 8.71 -16.61 -3.53
CA ASP A 172 7.71 -16.91 -4.56
C ASP A 172 7.48 -15.72 -5.52
N MET A 173 7.60 -14.49 -5.01
CA MET A 173 7.57 -13.27 -5.81
C MET A 173 8.78 -13.17 -6.76
N ALA A 174 9.98 -13.61 -6.36
CA ALA A 174 11.12 -13.61 -7.26
C ALA A 174 10.95 -14.70 -8.34
N ASP A 175 10.62 -15.91 -7.94
CA ASP A 175 10.45 -17.06 -8.85
C ASP A 175 9.36 -16.80 -9.90
N ALA A 176 8.21 -16.28 -9.47
CA ALA A 176 7.12 -15.95 -10.40
C ALA A 176 7.50 -14.79 -11.34
N ALA A 177 8.29 -13.82 -10.89
CA ALA A 177 8.75 -12.74 -11.76
C ALA A 177 9.68 -13.26 -12.86
N VAL A 178 10.59 -14.18 -12.53
CA VAL A 178 11.45 -14.85 -13.51
C VAL A 178 10.62 -15.62 -14.53
N GLN A 179 9.69 -16.46 -14.06
CA GLN A 179 8.81 -17.24 -14.95
C GLN A 179 8.00 -16.35 -15.90
N MET A 180 7.50 -15.19 -15.41
CA MET A 180 6.79 -14.22 -16.25
C MET A 180 7.71 -13.61 -17.32
N MET A 181 8.94 -13.26 -16.96
CA MET A 181 9.91 -12.70 -17.91
C MET A 181 10.33 -13.74 -18.96
N GLU A 182 10.58 -14.99 -18.56
CA GLU A 182 10.89 -16.10 -19.47
C GLU A 182 9.74 -16.35 -20.45
N ALA A 183 8.51 -16.45 -19.93
CA ALA A 183 7.32 -16.67 -20.74
C ALA A 183 7.05 -15.51 -21.73
N ALA A 184 7.44 -14.29 -21.37
CA ALA A 184 7.36 -13.13 -22.25
C ALA A 184 8.47 -13.08 -23.32
N GLY A 185 9.47 -13.98 -23.27
CA GLY A 185 10.62 -14.00 -24.18
C GLY A 185 11.78 -13.08 -23.77
N GLY A 186 11.80 -12.64 -22.50
CA GLY A 186 12.85 -11.79 -21.96
C GLY A 186 14.21 -12.48 -21.93
N ARG A 187 15.26 -11.71 -22.20
CA ARG A 187 16.67 -12.16 -22.12
C ARG A 187 17.36 -11.50 -20.94
N ASN A 188 18.52 -12.03 -20.53
CA ASN A 188 19.34 -11.47 -19.47
C ASN A 188 18.56 -11.19 -18.17
N ILE A 189 17.64 -12.10 -17.81
CA ILE A 189 16.70 -11.92 -16.71
C ILE A 189 17.48 -11.76 -15.39
N GLN A 190 17.26 -10.64 -14.72
CA GLN A 190 17.85 -10.31 -13.42
C GLN A 190 16.75 -10.29 -12.34
N PRO A 191 16.59 -11.37 -11.56
CA PRO A 191 15.74 -11.33 -10.38
C PRO A 191 16.36 -10.49 -9.27
N PHE A 192 15.52 -9.99 -8.36
CA PHE A 192 15.98 -9.40 -7.11
C PHE A 192 15.05 -9.77 -5.95
N THR A 193 15.61 -9.74 -4.74
CA THR A 193 14.87 -9.86 -3.47
C THR A 193 15.42 -8.87 -2.46
N VAL A 194 14.57 -8.40 -1.56
CA VAL A 194 14.91 -7.56 -0.40
C VAL A 194 14.32 -8.23 0.86
N PRO A 195 15.00 -9.25 1.42
CA PRO A 195 14.46 -10.09 2.51
C PRO A 195 14.19 -9.32 3.82
N ASP A 196 14.87 -8.20 4.02
CA ASP A 196 14.82 -7.32 5.18
C ASP A 196 13.98 -6.06 4.94
N ARG A 197 13.13 -6.05 3.89
CA ARG A 197 12.19 -4.95 3.61
C ARG A 197 11.42 -4.60 4.88
N GLN A 198 11.47 -3.33 5.27
CA GLN A 198 10.75 -2.82 6.43
C GLN A 198 9.39 -2.23 6.04
N PRO A 199 8.41 -2.25 6.95
CA PRO A 199 7.19 -1.46 6.79
C PRO A 199 7.48 0.05 6.68
N GLY A 200 6.56 0.80 6.06
CA GLY A 200 6.65 2.26 5.83
C GLY A 200 7.25 2.64 4.47
N TYR A 201 8.00 1.74 3.82
CA TYR A 201 8.50 1.97 2.46
C TYR A 201 7.39 2.00 1.41
N GLY A 202 6.24 1.36 1.68
CA GLY A 202 5.11 1.37 0.76
C GLY A 202 4.36 2.68 0.74
N ILE A 203 4.44 3.48 1.82
CA ILE A 203 3.66 4.72 2.02
C ILE A 203 2.16 4.43 1.79
N HIS A 204 1.73 3.22 2.13
CA HIS A 204 0.38 2.70 1.95
C HIS A 204 -0.18 2.23 3.30
N GLU A 205 0.07 3.00 4.35
CA GLU A 205 -0.39 2.73 5.71
C GLU A 205 -1.92 2.81 5.79
N VAL A 206 -2.55 1.73 6.25
CA VAL A 206 -4.01 1.61 6.33
C VAL A 206 -4.44 0.79 7.55
N GLY A 207 -5.72 0.89 7.91
CA GLY A 207 -6.42 -0.04 8.81
C GLY A 207 -6.51 0.31 10.29
N VAL A 208 -5.81 1.36 10.74
CA VAL A 208 -5.73 1.76 12.15
C VAL A 208 -7.02 2.33 12.77
N ALA A 209 -8.09 2.50 11.99
CA ALA A 209 -9.45 2.76 12.46
C ALA A 209 -10.44 1.87 11.69
N ARG A 210 -10.15 0.56 11.66
CA ARG A 210 -10.82 -0.40 10.77
C ARG A 210 -12.36 -0.34 10.82
N MET A 211 -12.96 -0.53 9.65
CA MET A 211 -14.38 -0.81 9.48
C MET A 211 -14.76 -2.19 10.05
N GLY A 212 -15.98 -2.30 10.58
CA GLY A 212 -16.61 -3.56 10.96
C GLY A 212 -18.07 -3.41 11.37
N SER A 213 -18.80 -4.52 11.42
CA SER A 213 -20.20 -4.55 11.87
C SER A 213 -20.35 -4.70 13.39
N ASP A 214 -19.30 -5.16 14.08
CA ASP A 214 -19.26 -5.32 15.53
C ASP A 214 -18.53 -4.12 16.15
N GLN A 215 -19.27 -3.27 16.87
CA GLN A 215 -18.72 -2.09 17.56
C GLN A 215 -17.66 -2.45 18.60
N LYS A 216 -17.62 -3.70 19.10
CA LYS A 216 -16.59 -4.16 20.04
C LYS A 216 -15.28 -4.56 19.36
N LYS A 217 -15.25 -4.62 18.02
CA LYS A 217 -14.12 -5.10 17.22
C LYS A 217 -13.73 -4.15 16.08
N SER A 218 -14.35 -2.98 16.01
CA SER A 218 -14.10 -1.98 14.98
C SER A 218 -14.32 -0.57 15.53
N VAL A 219 -13.76 0.43 14.85
CA VAL A 219 -13.90 1.85 15.23
C VAL A 219 -15.09 2.47 14.51
N ILE A 220 -15.27 2.09 13.25
CA ILE A 220 -16.28 2.65 12.36
C ILE A 220 -17.10 1.54 11.68
N ASN A 221 -18.31 1.87 11.25
CA ASN A 221 -19.19 0.96 10.51
C ASN A 221 -18.80 0.90 9.02
N GLN A 222 -19.57 0.15 8.22
CA GLN A 222 -19.33 0.02 6.77
C GLN A 222 -19.43 1.36 6.00
N PHE A 223 -20.06 2.39 6.54
CA PHE A 223 -20.15 3.72 5.94
C PHE A 223 -19.11 4.68 6.52
N GLN A 224 -18.03 4.16 7.10
CA GLN A 224 -16.95 4.94 7.71
C GLN A 224 -17.41 5.91 8.81
N GLN A 225 -18.59 5.65 9.38
CA GLN A 225 -19.16 6.41 10.48
C GLN A 225 -18.77 5.75 11.79
N CYS A 226 -18.35 6.56 12.76
CA CYS A 226 -17.97 6.12 14.09
C CYS A 226 -19.13 5.45 14.84
N HIS A 227 -18.86 4.32 15.50
CA HIS A 227 -19.84 3.65 16.36
C HIS A 227 -20.16 4.46 17.62
N ASP A 228 -19.14 5.13 18.18
CA ASP A 228 -19.21 5.86 19.45
C ASP A 228 -19.81 7.28 19.31
N VAL A 229 -19.61 7.90 18.15
CA VAL A 229 -19.93 9.32 17.89
C VAL A 229 -20.66 9.44 16.55
N PRO A 230 -22.01 9.49 16.54
CA PRO A 230 -22.80 9.38 15.31
C PRO A 230 -22.51 10.42 14.22
N ASN A 231 -22.01 11.61 14.59
CA ASN A 231 -21.68 12.69 13.66
C ASN A 231 -20.19 12.78 13.30
N LEU A 232 -19.41 11.72 13.56
CA LEU A 232 -17.99 11.61 13.25
C LEU A 232 -17.73 10.56 12.17
N MET A 233 -17.00 10.93 11.12
CA MET A 233 -16.59 10.07 10.01
C MET A 233 -15.07 9.95 9.93
N VAL A 234 -14.56 8.81 9.45
CA VAL A 234 -13.13 8.59 9.14
C VAL A 234 -12.99 8.17 7.68
N LEU A 235 -12.77 9.14 6.80
CA LEU A 235 -12.89 9.02 5.34
C LEU A 235 -11.54 8.81 4.62
N ASP A 236 -10.60 8.11 5.25
CA ASP A 236 -9.28 7.82 4.69
C ASP A 236 -8.87 6.34 4.81
N GLY A 237 -7.58 6.06 4.61
CA GLY A 237 -7.02 4.70 4.64
C GLY A 237 -7.10 4.02 6.01
N ALA A 238 -7.35 4.74 7.11
CA ALA A 238 -7.51 4.12 8.43
C ALA A 238 -8.69 3.13 8.46
N ALA A 239 -9.69 3.31 7.59
CA ALA A 239 -10.90 2.50 7.53
C ALA A 239 -10.71 1.03 7.08
N PHE A 240 -9.56 0.66 6.53
CA PHE A 240 -9.40 -0.62 5.84
C PHE A 240 -9.45 -1.81 6.80
N ALA A 241 -10.16 -2.88 6.41
CA ALA A 241 -10.13 -4.16 7.13
C ALA A 241 -9.07 -5.14 6.56
N SER A 242 -8.60 -4.89 5.33
CA SER A 242 -7.53 -5.61 4.62
C SER A 242 -6.93 -4.63 3.60
N SER A 243 -5.62 -4.72 3.38
CA SER A 243 -4.86 -3.83 2.48
C SER A 243 -4.91 -4.23 1.00
N ALA A 244 -5.23 -5.49 0.70
CA ALA A 244 -5.08 -6.09 -0.63
C ALA A 244 -3.64 -5.95 -1.17
N CYS A 245 -3.45 -5.94 -2.50
CA CYS A 245 -2.12 -5.79 -3.13
C CYS A 245 -2.09 -4.66 -4.18
N GLN A 246 -3.13 -3.83 -4.19
CA GLN A 246 -3.32 -2.67 -5.07
C GLN A 246 -3.07 -1.39 -4.25
N ASN A 247 -2.63 -0.31 -4.89
CA ASN A 247 -2.53 0.98 -4.21
C ASN A 247 -3.90 1.38 -3.64
N PRO A 248 -3.95 1.86 -2.39
CA PRO A 248 -5.21 2.00 -1.66
C PRO A 248 -6.05 3.20 -2.11
N THR A 249 -5.47 4.21 -2.75
CA THR A 249 -6.10 5.52 -3.02
C THR A 249 -7.45 5.43 -3.72
N LEU A 250 -7.56 4.63 -4.78
CA LEU A 250 -8.83 4.50 -5.50
C LEU A 250 -9.92 3.85 -4.63
N THR A 251 -9.52 2.90 -3.78
CA THR A 251 -10.43 2.28 -2.80
C THR A 251 -10.84 3.28 -1.72
N ILE A 252 -9.91 4.12 -1.23
CA ILE A 252 -10.23 5.22 -0.29
C ILE A 252 -11.29 6.14 -0.90
N MET A 253 -11.11 6.56 -2.15
CA MET A 253 -12.07 7.43 -2.85
C MET A 253 -13.44 6.74 -3.02
N ALA A 254 -13.46 5.48 -3.42
CA ALA A 254 -14.71 4.73 -3.60
C ALA A 254 -15.49 4.57 -2.28
N LEU A 255 -14.79 4.25 -1.19
CA LEU A 255 -15.38 4.17 0.14
C LEU A 255 -15.90 5.54 0.58
N CYS A 256 -15.13 6.61 0.39
CA CYS A 256 -15.52 7.98 0.73
C CYS A 256 -16.81 8.39 0.01
N VAL A 257 -16.90 8.16 -1.31
CA VAL A 257 -18.12 8.47 -2.10
C VAL A 257 -19.34 7.71 -1.55
N ARG A 258 -19.20 6.41 -1.29
CA ARG A 258 -20.29 5.59 -0.70
C ARG A 258 -20.73 6.12 0.65
N SER A 259 -19.78 6.47 1.51
CA SER A 259 -20.02 6.95 2.87
C SER A 259 -20.68 8.33 2.87
N CYS A 260 -20.28 9.21 1.95
CA CYS A 260 -20.91 10.51 1.75
C CYS A 260 -22.36 10.38 1.25
N ASP A 261 -22.64 9.46 0.31
CA ASP A 261 -24.03 9.23 -0.13
C ASP A 261 -24.92 8.76 1.01
N HIS A 262 -24.44 7.79 1.79
CA HIS A 262 -25.14 7.32 3.00
C HIS A 262 -25.36 8.46 4.00
N LEU A 263 -24.32 9.22 4.33
CA LEU A 263 -24.41 10.34 5.26
C LEU A 263 -25.44 11.39 4.81
N MET A 264 -25.48 11.74 3.52
CA MET A 264 -26.47 12.67 3.00
C MET A 264 -27.90 12.16 3.17
N GLN A 265 -28.13 10.85 3.03
CA GLN A 265 -29.44 10.24 3.28
C GLN A 265 -29.81 10.30 4.77
N GLU A 266 -28.88 10.00 5.66
CA GLU A 266 -29.09 10.04 7.11
C GLU A 266 -29.32 11.46 7.64
N MET A 267 -28.62 12.46 7.09
CA MET A 267 -28.85 13.87 7.39
C MET A 267 -30.24 14.33 6.96
N LYS A 268 -30.74 13.89 5.79
CA LYS A 268 -32.12 14.19 5.35
C LYS A 268 -33.18 13.56 6.26
N ARG A 269 -32.86 12.41 6.87
CA ARG A 269 -33.73 11.71 7.83
C ARG A 269 -33.66 12.29 9.24
N GLY A 270 -32.67 13.13 9.54
CA GLY A 270 -32.43 13.66 10.88
C GLY A 270 -31.76 12.66 11.83
N ASN A 271 -31.15 11.60 11.30
CA ASN A 271 -30.44 10.59 12.08
C ASN A 271 -29.03 11.05 12.48
N VAL A 272 -28.52 12.13 11.85
CA VAL A 272 -27.20 12.75 12.08
C VAL A 272 -27.30 14.28 12.08
#